data_AF-A0A8J7XPS2-F1
#
_entry.id   AF-A0A8J7XPS2-F1
#
_cell.length_a   1.000
_cell.length_b   1.000
_cell.length_c   1.000
_cell.angle_alpha   90.00
_cell.angle_beta   90.00
_cell.angle_gamma   90.00
#
_symmetry.space_group_name_H-M   'P 1'
#
loop_
_entity.id
_entity.type
_entity.pdbx_description
1 polymer ?
#
loop_
_entity_poly.entity_id
_entity_poly.type
_entity_poly.pdbx_seq_one_letter_code
_entity_poly.pdbx_strand_id
1 'polypeptide(L)' 'MEEAIRTENVTFLNDITEEDFDIPQISIVSVENRTVRFKVTGSMDDVIKHLSHFEIKDLVSRGVSVEDIFMHYYGD' A
#
# COMPACT_ATOMS: atom_id res chain seq x y z
N MET A 1 -8.62 -16.86 -8.21
CA MET A 1 -8.66 -16.40 -6.81
C MET A 1 -8.41 -14.91 -6.92
N GLU A 2 -9.43 -14.08 -6.78
CA GLU A 2 -9.25 -12.62 -6.79
C GLU A 2 -8.44 -12.27 -5.53
N GLU A 3 -7.16 -11.91 -5.72
CA GLU A 3 -6.36 -11.37 -4.63
C GLU A 3 -6.95 -10.01 -4.26
N ALA A 4 -7.50 -9.90 -3.06
CA ALA A 4 -8.09 -8.66 -2.57
C ALA A 4 -7.02 -7.56 -2.62
N ILE A 5 -7.23 -6.55 -3.48
CA ILE A 5 -6.31 -5.43 -3.61
C ILE A 5 -6.35 -4.63 -2.30
N ARG A 6 -5.27 -4.69 -1.52
CA ARG A 6 -5.12 -3.92 -0.28
C ARG A 6 -4.34 -2.66 -0.56
N THR A 7 -4.85 -1.54 -0.07
CA THR A 7 -4.15 -0.25 -0.16
C THR A 7 -3.59 0.09 1.20
N GLU A 8 -2.29 0.24 1.26
CA GLU A 8 -1.55 0.58 2.47
C GLU A 8 -1.12 2.05 2.41
N ASN A 9 -1.14 2.73 3.55
CA ASN A 9 -0.58 4.06 3.71
C ASN A 9 0.48 3.99 4.80
N VAL A 10 1.72 4.33 4.45
CA VAL A 10 2.86 4.23 5.36
C VAL A 10 3.51 5.58 5.47
N THR A 11 3.65 6.09 6.70
CA THR A 11 4.37 7.32 7.01
C THR A 11 5.75 6.98 7.56
N PHE A 12 6.78 7.57 7.00
CA PHE A 12 8.18 7.32 7.36
C PHE A 12 8.73 8.45 8.22
N LEU A 13 9.69 8.12 9.10
CA LEU A 13 10.40 9.12 9.90
C LEU A 13 11.40 9.91 9.05
N ASN A 14 12.05 9.24 8.12
CA ASN A 14 13.02 9.81 7.19
C ASN A 14 12.38 10.11 5.83
N ASP A 15 13.05 10.94 5.03
CA ASP A 15 12.67 11.15 3.64
C ASP A 15 12.87 9.86 2.82
N ILE A 16 11.96 9.66 1.87
CA ILE A 16 11.84 8.47 1.03
C ILE A 16 11.53 8.92 -0.39
N THR A 17 11.97 8.14 -1.37
CA THR A 17 11.70 8.39 -2.79
C THR A 17 10.85 7.27 -3.38
N GLU A 18 10.30 7.50 -4.58
CA GLU A 18 9.57 6.45 -5.31
C GLU A 18 10.47 5.25 -5.65
N GLU A 19 11.76 5.49 -5.89
CA GLU A 19 12.75 4.44 -6.19
C GLU A 19 12.92 3.45 -5.04
N ASP A 20 12.71 3.90 -3.79
CA ASP A 20 12.72 3.02 -2.61
C ASP A 20 11.58 1.99 -2.64
N PHE A 21 10.56 2.17 -3.47
CA PHE A 21 9.36 1.32 -3.56
C PHE A 21 9.19 0.65 -4.93
N ASP A 22 10.23 0.66 -5.77
CA ASP A 22 10.26 -0.04 -7.06
C ASP A 22 10.47 -1.56 -6.88
N ILE A 23 9.50 -2.23 -6.25
CA ILE A 23 9.46 -3.68 -6.08
C ILE A 23 8.20 -4.27 -6.70
N PRO A 24 8.25 -5.49 -7.27
CA PRO A 24 7.14 -6.02 -8.06
C PRO A 24 5.85 -6.29 -7.27
N GLN A 25 5.93 -6.39 -5.94
CA GLN A 25 4.79 -6.62 -5.05
C GLN A 25 4.03 -5.33 -4.69
N ILE A 26 4.56 -4.16 -5.08
CA ILE A 26 4.04 -2.85 -4.74
C ILE A 26 3.71 -2.09 -6.03
N SER A 27 2.52 -1.50 -6.08
CA SER A 27 2.16 -0.50 -7.08
C SER A 27 1.95 0.83 -6.38
N ILE A 28 2.87 1.77 -6.58
CA ILE A 28 2.82 3.10 -5.95
C ILE A 28 1.60 3.85 -6.49
N VAL A 29 0.83 4.42 -5.57
CA VAL A 29 -0.31 5.30 -5.88
C VAL A 29 0.06 6.76 -5.70
N SER A 30 0.82 7.09 -4.65
CA SER A 30 1.31 8.46 -4.39
C SER A 30 2.44 8.44 -3.36
N VAL A 31 3.35 9.41 -3.45
CA VAL A 31 4.37 9.72 -2.45
C VAL A 31 4.25 11.20 -2.08
N GLU A 32 3.81 11.49 -0.86
CA GLU A 32 3.57 12.86 -0.39
C GLU A 32 4.01 13.01 1.07
N ASN A 33 4.82 14.02 1.39
CA ASN A 33 5.21 14.34 2.77
C ASN A 33 5.68 13.12 3.59
N ARG A 34 6.60 12.32 3.03
CA ARG A 34 7.11 11.06 3.64
C ARG A 34 6.03 10.02 3.89
N THR A 35 4.91 10.10 3.18
CA THR A 35 3.85 9.12 3.21
C THR A 35 3.78 8.46 1.84
N VAL A 36 3.97 7.14 1.78
CA VAL A 36 3.65 6.38 0.56
C VAL A 36 2.28 5.77 0.71
N ARG A 37 1.47 5.97 -0.33
CA ARG A 37 0.29 5.17 -0.58
C ARG A 37 0.61 4.18 -1.68
N PHE A 38 0.41 2.90 -1.41
CA PHE A 38 0.64 1.87 -2.41
C PHE A 38 -0.38 0.74 -2.33
N LYS A 39 -0.53 0.02 -3.43
CA LYS A 39 -1.32 -1.21 -3.51
C LYS A 39 -0.40 -2.40 -3.43
N VAL A 40 -0.78 -3.39 -2.63
CA VAL A 40 -0.09 -4.68 -2.57
C VAL A 40 -0.71 -5.58 -3.65
N THR A 41 0.10 -6.00 -4.61
CA THR A 41 -0.32 -6.82 -5.76
C THR A 41 0.16 -8.27 -5.65
N GLY A 42 0.93 -8.61 -4.61
CA GLY A 42 1.43 -9.95 -4.36
C GLY A 42 1.56 -10.26 -2.87
N SER A 43 2.64 -10.95 -2.49
CA SER A 43 2.88 -11.40 -1.12
C SER A 43 3.09 -10.24 -0.14
N MET A 44 2.22 -10.16 0.88
CA MET A 44 2.36 -9.19 1.96
C MET A 44 3.63 -9.41 2.79
N ASP A 45 4.12 -10.65 2.90
CA ASP A 45 5.36 -10.95 3.62
C ASP A 45 6.58 -10.26 3.01
N ASP A 46 6.65 -10.19 1.68
CA ASP A 46 7.75 -9.52 0.98
C ASP A 46 7.66 -8.01 1.15
N VAL A 47 6.45 -7.46 1.16
CA VAL A 47 6.19 -6.04 1.49
C VAL A 47 6.62 -5.73 2.93
N ILE A 48 6.25 -6.57 3.91
CA ILE A 48 6.63 -6.37 5.32
C ILE A 48 8.15 -6.42 5.50
N LYS A 49 8.83 -7.38 4.84
CA LYS A 49 10.30 -7.44 4.86
C LYS A 49 10.92 -6.19 4.26
N HIS A 50 10.42 -5.73 3.12
CA HIS A 50 10.89 -4.49 2.51
C HIS A 50 10.71 -3.29 3.44
N LEU A 51 9.51 -3.14 4.01
CA LEU A 51 9.17 -2.09 4.98
C LEU A 51 10.05 -2.13 6.24
N SER A 52 10.52 -3.31 6.66
CA SER A 52 11.39 -3.45 7.83
C SER A 52 12.77 -2.79 7.68
N HIS A 53 13.17 -2.45 6.45
CA HIS A 53 14.40 -1.69 6.20
C HIS A 53 14.25 -0.19 6.50
N PHE A 54 13.03 0.29 6.73
CA PHE A 54 12.74 1.70 6.93
C PHE A 54 12.25 1.97 8.37
N GLU A 55 12.53 3.18 8.84
CA GLU A 55 11.98 3.65 10.10
C GLU A 55 10.55 4.19 9.88
N ILE A 56 9.56 3.37 10.22
CA ILE A 56 8.15 3.68 10.03
C ILE A 56 7.60 4.40 11.26
N LYS A 57 6.93 5.54 11.01
CA LYS A 57 6.21 6.30 12.03
C LYS A 57 4.80 5.76 12.23
N ASP A 58 4.09 5.45 11.13
CA ASP A 58 2.69 5.04 11.14
C ASP A 58 2.38 4.15 9.94
N LEU A 59 1.55 3.13 10.14
CA LEU A 59 1.08 2.20 9.10
C LEU A 59 -0.44 2.06 9.19
N VAL A 60 -1.15 2.46 8.14
CA VAL A 60 -2.60 2.36 8.04
C VAL A 60 -2.98 1.47 6.87
N SER A 61 -3.43 0.26 7.20
CA SER A 61 -4.02 -0.68 6.25
C SER A 61 -5.47 -0.31 6.00
N ARG A 62 -5.80 0.13 4.79
CA ARG A 62 -7.20 0.27 4.37
C ARG A 62 -7.64 -1.05 3.74
N GLY A 63 -8.47 -1.78 4.48
CA GLY A 63 -9.30 -2.83 3.91
C GLY A 63 -10.28 -2.28 2.87
N VAL A 64 -10.89 -3.17 2.09
CA VAL A 64 -11.92 -2.82 1.11
C VAL A 64 -12.99 -1.95 1.79
N SER A 65 -13.17 -0.72 1.30
CA SER A 65 -14.18 0.18 1.87
C SER A 65 -15.57 -0.34 1.52
N VAL A 66 -16.56 -0.04 2.35
CA VAL A 66 -17.96 -0.35 2.04
C VAL A 66 -18.37 0.26 0.68
N GLU A 67 -17.84 1.43 0.33
CA GLU A 67 -18.04 2.07 -0.97
C GLU A 67 -17.41 1.28 -2.14
N ASP A 68 -16.22 0.70 -1.96
CA ASP A 68 -15.61 -0.20 -2.94
C ASP A 68 -16.48 -1.45 -3.15
N ILE A 69 -17.05 -1.99 -2.07
CA ILE A 69 -18.03 -3.09 -2.15
C ILE A 69 -19.28 -2.64 -2.93
N PHE A 70 -19.81 -1.46 -2.64
CA PHE A 70 -20.98 -0.94 -3.35
C PHE A 70 -20.74 -0.77 -4.85
N MET A 71 -19.59 -0.25 -5.26
CA MET A 71 -19.25 -0.11 -6.69
C MET A 71 -19.13 -1.47 -7.39
N HIS A 72 -18.56 -2.48 -6.71
CA HIS A 72 -18.40 -3.81 -7.30
C HIS A 72 -19.72 -4.60 -7.41
N TYR A 73 -20.65 -4.44 -6.47
CA TYR A 73 -21.89 -5.25 -6.43
C TYR A 73 -23.09 -4.60 -7.11
N TYR A 74 -23.08 -3.28 -7.28
CA TYR A 74 -24.22 -2.52 -7.82
C TYR A 74 -23.85 -1.65 -9.03
N GLY A 75 -22.64 -1.80 -9.56
CA GLY A 75 -22.12 -1.05 -10.71
C GLY A 75 -22.41 -1.66 -12.09
N ASP A 76 -23.30 -2.66 -12.18
CA ASP A 76 -23.84 -3.21 -13.43
C ASP A 76 -25.29 -2.76 -13.64
#